data_AF-A0A7C1KLJ2-F1
#
_entry.id   AF-A0A7C1KLJ2-F1
#
_cell.length_a   1.000
_cell.length_b   1.000
_cell.length_c   1.000
_cell.angle_alpha   90.00
_cell.angle_beta   90.00
_cell.angle_gamma   90.00
#
_symmetry.space_group_name_H-M   'P 1'
#
loop_
_entity.id
_entity.type
_entity.pdbx_description
1 polymer ?
#
loop_
_entity_poly.entity_id
_entity_poly.type
_entity_poly.pdbx_seq_one_letter_code
_entity_poly.pdbx_strand_id
1 'polypeptide(L)'
;MLNKKILLMAVIIVMSMGCRSLATIAETEGSRNFPAEISVGDIVHVATGEKITFSQLADSLDGARIVYVGEIHSNKESHDVQMQVLKEFYKRYGDNIAIGMEMFKRPHQDVLDKWTAGEISEKDLLSSTDWWHEWGFDYNLYKDILDFTRDNKIPVVALNITRGFQKIISFLSFPSGEDRYLDMLSAIISSHTH
;
A
#
# COMPACT_ATOMS: atom_id res chain seq x y z
N MET A 1 10.92 -23.84 11.98
CA MET A 1 9.44 -23.85 12.04
C MET A 1 9.00 -22.63 12.82
N LEU A 2 8.69 -21.53 12.15
CA LEU A 2 8.18 -20.32 12.79
C LEU A 2 6.93 -19.89 12.03
N ASN A 3 5.77 -20.38 12.46
CA ASN A 3 4.46 -19.88 12.02
C ASN A 3 4.26 -18.47 12.59
N LYS A 4 4.96 -17.47 12.05
CA LYS A 4 4.68 -16.05 12.33
C LYS A 4 3.48 -15.66 11.48
N LYS A 5 2.37 -15.24 12.10
CA LYS A 5 1.22 -14.67 11.38
C LYS A 5 1.61 -13.25 10.94
N ILE A 6 2.29 -13.14 9.81
CA ILE A 6 2.73 -11.84 9.27
C ILE A 6 1.51 -11.07 8.78
N LEU A 7 1.30 -9.88 9.32
CA LEU A 7 0.34 -8.91 8.79
C LEU A 7 1.00 -8.18 7.61
N LEU A 8 0.39 -8.20 6.43
CA LEU A 8 0.90 -7.43 5.30
C LEU A 8 0.15 -6.11 5.11
N MET A 9 0.90 -5.01 5.04
CA MET A 9 0.40 -3.74 4.55
C MET A 9 0.73 -3.57 3.07
N ALA A 10 -0.28 -3.44 2.21
CA ALA A 10 -0.07 -3.22 0.78
C ALA A 10 -0.36 -1.76 0.42
N VAL A 11 0.62 -1.09 -0.20
CA VAL A 11 0.47 0.25 -0.78
C VAL A 11 -0.07 0.12 -2.20
N ILE A 12 -1.18 0.80 -2.51
CA ILE A 12 -1.88 0.70 -3.81
C ILE A 12 -2.12 2.07 -4.45
N ILE A 13 -1.94 2.13 -5.77
CA ILE A 13 -2.33 3.23 -6.67
C ILE A 13 -3.85 3.46 -6.58
N VAL A 14 -4.29 4.66 -6.17
CA VAL A 14 -5.63 5.15 -6.53
C VAL A 14 -5.52 5.98 -7.82
N MET A 15 -5.64 5.33 -8.98
CA MET A 15 -5.68 6.05 -10.26
C MET A 15 -7.04 6.73 -10.36
N SER A 16 -7.11 8.03 -10.14
CA SER A 16 -8.31 8.80 -10.45
C SER A 16 -8.55 8.78 -11.96
N MET A 17 -9.36 7.83 -12.44
CA MET A 17 -9.94 7.91 -13.78
C MET A 17 -10.81 9.16 -13.82
N GLY A 18 -10.56 10.00 -14.82
CA GLY A 18 -11.17 11.31 -14.97
C GLY A 18 -12.69 11.32 -14.82
N CYS A 19 -13.18 12.40 -14.21
CA CYS A 19 -14.59 12.67 -14.03
C CYS A 19 -15.35 12.57 -15.37
N ARG A 20 -16.07 11.46 -15.58
CA ARG A 20 -17.11 11.40 -16.60
C ARG A 20 -18.41 11.78 -15.91
N SER A 21 -18.95 12.94 -16.31
CA SER A 21 -20.28 13.36 -15.90
C SER A 21 -21.30 12.33 -16.41
N LEU A 22 -21.76 11.45 -15.53
CA LEU A 22 -22.94 10.62 -15.74
C LEU A 22 -24.02 11.17 -14.82
N ALA A 23 -24.78 12.12 -15.37
CA ALA A 23 -26.06 12.49 -14.82
C ALA A 23 -26.94 11.22 -14.74
N THR A 24 -27.59 11.05 -13.59
CA THR A 24 -28.40 9.90 -13.16
C THR A 24 -27.60 8.80 -12.45
N ILE A 25 -27.21 9.09 -11.21
CA ILE A 25 -27.16 8.06 -10.17
C ILE A 25 -28.44 8.25 -9.37
N ALA A 26 -29.29 7.23 -9.43
CA ALA A 26 -30.52 7.15 -8.67
C ALA A 26 -30.26 7.39 -7.18
N GLU A 27 -31.23 8.03 -6.54
CA GLU A 27 -31.39 8.06 -5.09
C GLU A 27 -31.29 6.63 -4.55
N THR A 28 -30.16 6.28 -3.96
CA THR A 28 -30.04 5.15 -3.04
C THR A 28 -29.54 5.69 -1.71
N GLU A 29 -30.37 5.41 -0.71
CA GLU A 29 -30.35 5.95 0.64
C GLU A 29 -29.04 5.74 1.38
N GLY A 30 -28.68 6.76 2.17
CA GLY A 30 -27.51 6.78 3.03
C GLY A 30 -26.85 8.15 2.97
N SER A 31 -27.45 9.13 3.64
CA SER A 31 -26.77 10.36 4.07
C SER A 31 -25.35 9.97 4.52
N ARG A 32 -24.32 10.40 3.78
CA ARG A 32 -22.95 10.15 4.20
C ARG A 32 -22.75 10.91 5.51
N ASN A 33 -22.68 10.20 6.64
CA ASN A 33 -22.59 10.76 8.00
C ASN A 33 -21.26 11.49 8.27
N PHE A 34 -20.61 12.08 7.27
CA PHE A 34 -19.35 12.79 7.49
C PHE A 34 -19.52 13.94 8.49
N PRO A 35 -18.50 14.19 9.33
CA PRO A 35 -18.59 15.24 10.31
C PRO A 35 -18.65 16.59 9.59
N ALA A 36 -19.39 17.55 10.17
CA ALA A 36 -19.63 18.86 9.56
C ALA A 36 -18.33 19.65 9.30
N GLU A 37 -17.28 19.38 10.08
CA GLU A 37 -15.96 19.98 9.92
C GLU A 37 -14.89 18.87 9.89
N ILE A 38 -14.07 18.85 8.84
CA ILE A 38 -12.90 17.98 8.69
C ILE A 38 -11.67 18.86 8.58
N SER A 39 -10.67 18.61 9.41
CA SER A 39 -9.37 19.29 9.40
C SER A 39 -8.29 18.40 8.79
N VAL A 40 -7.21 19.02 8.30
CA VAL A 40 -6.02 18.29 7.86
C VAL A 40 -5.50 17.44 9.02
N GLY A 41 -5.37 16.13 8.79
CA GLY A 41 -4.92 15.16 9.80
C GLY A 41 -6.04 14.38 10.49
N ASP A 42 -7.31 14.75 10.31
CA ASP A 42 -8.43 13.95 10.81
C ASP A 42 -8.52 12.61 10.04
N ILE A 43 -8.66 11.50 10.77
CA ILE A 43 -9.08 10.22 10.19
C ILE A 43 -10.58 10.08 10.40
N VAL A 44 -11.33 9.83 9.33
CA VAL A 44 -12.78 9.61 9.40
C VAL A 44 -13.10 8.17 9.04
N HIS A 45 -13.79 7.47 9.94
CA HIS A 45 -14.29 6.14 9.67
C HIS A 45 -15.48 6.22 8.71
N VAL A 46 -15.32 5.75 7.47
CA VAL A 46 -16.29 6.00 6.38
C VAL A 46 -17.69 5.48 6.69
N ALA A 47 -17.82 4.33 7.37
CA ALA A 47 -19.12 3.72 7.62
C ALA A 47 -19.93 4.44 8.72
N THR A 48 -19.27 4.97 9.75
CA THR A 48 -19.94 5.68 10.85
C THR A 48 -19.91 7.20 10.67
N GLY A 49 -18.95 7.70 9.91
CA GLY A 49 -18.66 9.12 9.75
C GLY A 49 -17.99 9.75 10.97
N GLU A 50 -17.56 8.94 11.93
CA GLU A 50 -16.90 9.43 13.14
C GLU A 50 -15.41 9.72 12.89
N LYS A 51 -14.91 10.76 13.55
CA LYS A 51 -13.46 10.99 13.63
C LYS A 51 -12.86 9.97 14.57
N ILE A 52 -11.80 9.30 14.12
CA ILE A 52 -11.08 8.31 14.89
C ILE A 52 -9.59 8.67 14.97
N THR A 53 -8.90 8.09 15.94
CA THR A 53 -7.45 8.17 16.06
C THR A 53 -6.76 7.03 15.30
N PHE A 54 -5.46 7.14 15.05
CA PHE A 54 -4.67 6.03 14.49
C PHE A 54 -4.72 4.76 15.35
N SER A 55 -4.79 4.90 16.68
CA SER A 55 -4.97 3.75 17.59
C SER A 55 -6.32 3.06 17.36
N GLN A 56 -7.40 3.84 17.26
CA GLN A 56 -8.74 3.29 16.98
C GLN A 56 -8.83 2.69 15.57
N LEU A 57 -8.13 3.28 14.59
CA LEU A 57 -7.98 2.67 13.26
C LEU A 57 -7.28 1.31 13.38
N ALA A 58 -6.15 1.23 14.08
CA ALA A 58 -5.42 -0.01 14.29
C ALA A 58 -6.27 -1.05 15.06
N ASP A 59 -7.08 -0.63 16.03
CA ASP A 59 -8.05 -1.48 16.74
C ASP A 59 -9.12 -2.03 15.81
N SER A 60 -9.67 -1.19 14.91
CA SER A 60 -10.68 -1.61 13.93
C SER A 60 -10.15 -2.61 12.90
N LEU A 61 -8.83 -2.65 12.71
CA LEU A 61 -8.12 -3.54 11.80
C LEU A 61 -7.53 -4.75 12.52
N ASP A 62 -7.79 -4.92 13.82
CA ASP A 62 -7.31 -6.09 14.56
C ASP A 62 -7.93 -7.38 14.00
N GLY A 63 -7.09 -8.40 13.81
CA GLY A 63 -7.45 -9.64 13.14
C GLY A 63 -7.47 -9.57 11.61
N ALA A 64 -7.34 -8.39 10.98
CA ALA A 64 -7.05 -8.31 9.55
C ALA A 64 -5.70 -8.98 9.27
N ARG A 65 -5.59 -9.68 8.14
CA ARG A 65 -4.32 -10.26 7.68
C ARG A 65 -3.61 -9.39 6.65
N ILE A 66 -4.39 -8.56 5.97
CA ILE A 66 -3.93 -7.65 4.93
C ILE A 66 -4.62 -6.30 5.15
N VAL A 67 -3.85 -5.23 5.16
CA VAL A 67 -4.35 -3.85 5.22
C VAL A 67 -3.89 -3.13 3.96
N TYR A 68 -4.83 -2.51 3.25
CA TYR A 68 -4.53 -1.72 2.06
C TYR A 68 -4.45 -0.24 2.41
N VAL A 69 -3.42 0.45 1.93
CA VAL A 69 -3.24 1.89 2.10
C VAL A 69 -3.13 2.53 0.72
N GLY A 70 -4.17 3.27 0.33
CA GLY A 70 -4.21 3.96 -0.97
C GLY A 70 -3.36 5.22 -0.98
N GLU A 71 -2.76 5.55 -2.14
CA GLU A 71 -1.97 6.77 -2.31
C GLU A 71 -2.16 7.48 -3.66
N ILE A 72 -1.71 8.74 -3.69
CA ILE A 72 -1.36 9.46 -4.91
C ILE A 72 0.17 9.62 -4.91
N HIS A 73 0.86 9.02 -5.89
CA HIS A 73 2.32 8.89 -5.87
C HIS A 73 3.10 10.19 -5.71
N SER A 74 2.62 11.28 -6.31
CA SER A 74 3.29 12.59 -6.28
C SER A 74 2.89 13.45 -5.09
N ASN A 75 2.11 12.92 -4.14
CA ASN A 75 1.57 13.65 -3.01
C ASN A 75 2.29 13.23 -1.72
N LYS A 76 3.05 14.15 -1.13
CA LYS A 76 3.83 13.88 0.08
C LYS A 76 2.94 13.52 1.27
N GLU A 77 1.77 14.12 1.37
CA GLU A 77 0.83 13.90 2.47
C GLU A 77 0.31 12.45 2.49
N SER A 78 0.17 11.81 1.32
CA SER A 78 -0.16 10.38 1.19
C SER A 78 0.94 9.51 1.81
N HIS A 79 2.21 9.80 1.50
CA HIS A 79 3.36 9.11 2.08
C HIS A 79 3.50 9.35 3.59
N ASP A 80 3.17 10.55 4.05
CA ASP A 80 3.17 10.88 5.49
C ASP A 80 2.09 10.09 6.25
N VAL A 81 0.91 9.87 5.65
CA VAL A 81 -0.13 9.00 6.21
C VAL A 81 0.33 7.54 6.25
N GLN A 82 0.93 7.03 5.17
CA GLN A 82 1.48 5.67 5.16
C GLN A 82 2.51 5.44 6.24
N MET A 83 3.42 6.40 6.42
CA MET A 83 4.41 6.34 7.49
C MET A 83 3.76 6.29 8.88
N GLN A 84 2.69 7.05 9.11
CA GLN A 84 1.95 7.01 10.38
C GLN A 84 1.25 5.66 10.60
N VAL A 85 0.62 5.11 9.56
CA VAL A 85 0.02 3.77 9.59
C VAL A 85 1.08 2.70 9.90
N LEU A 86 2.21 2.71 9.18
CA LEU A 86 3.32 1.79 9.39
C LEU A 86 3.87 1.86 10.82
N LYS A 87 4.10 3.06 11.35
CA LYS A 87 4.59 3.26 12.73
C LYS A 87 3.62 2.73 13.77
N GLU A 88 2.31 2.98 13.64
CA GLU A 88 1.33 2.51 14.62
C GLU A 88 1.21 0.99 14.61
N PHE A 89 1.24 0.38 13.43
CA PHE A 89 1.20 -1.08 13.32
C PHE A 89 2.50 -1.74 13.77
N TYR A 90 3.65 -1.14 13.48
CA TYR A 90 4.94 -1.61 14.01
C TYR A 90 4.96 -1.53 15.54
N LYS A 91 4.43 -0.47 16.13
CA LYS A 91 4.28 -0.36 17.60
C LYS A 91 3.40 -1.47 18.19
N ARG A 92 2.36 -1.90 17.47
CA ARG A 92 1.42 -2.95 17.92
C ARG A 92 1.95 -4.37 17.70
N TYR A 93 2.54 -4.64 16.55
CA TYR A 93 2.89 -5.99 16.09
C TYR A 93 4.40 -6.25 16.00
N GLY A 94 5.23 -5.22 16.18
CA GLY A 94 6.69 -5.31 16.06
C GLY A 94 7.12 -5.74 14.67
N ASP A 95 8.12 -6.63 14.62
CA ASP A 95 8.67 -7.21 13.38
C ASP A 95 7.74 -8.26 12.73
N ASN A 96 6.54 -8.48 13.28
CA ASN A 96 5.57 -9.44 12.76
C ASN A 96 4.65 -8.82 11.67
N ILE A 97 5.19 -7.83 10.95
CA ILE A 97 4.54 -7.18 9.82
C ILE A 97 5.46 -7.25 8.60
N ALA A 98 4.89 -7.10 7.41
CA ALA A 98 5.64 -6.86 6.20
C ALA A 98 4.94 -5.80 5.34
N ILE A 99 5.69 -5.15 4.46
CA ILE A 99 5.21 -4.06 3.60
C ILE A 99 5.24 -4.50 2.14
N GLY A 100 4.08 -4.64 1.53
CA GLY A 100 3.90 -4.85 0.10
C GLY A 100 3.96 -3.53 -0.66
N MET A 101 4.81 -3.47 -1.67
CA MET A 101 5.09 -2.26 -2.44
C MET A 101 4.96 -2.53 -3.95
N GLU A 102 4.05 -1.81 -4.61
CA GLU A 102 3.65 -2.01 -6.01
C GLU A 102 4.66 -1.49 -7.05
N MET A 103 5.53 -0.59 -6.65
CA MET A 103 6.62 -0.09 -7.48
C MET A 103 7.70 -1.15 -7.72
N PHE A 104 7.80 -2.15 -6.84
CA PHE A 104 8.74 -3.25 -7.01
C PHE A 104 8.11 -4.43 -7.72
N LYS A 105 8.88 -5.01 -8.65
CA LYS A 105 8.50 -6.20 -9.39
C LYS A 105 9.04 -7.44 -8.71
N ARG A 106 8.41 -8.61 -8.92
CA ARG A 106 8.87 -9.88 -8.34
C ARG A 106 10.37 -10.19 -8.54
N PRO A 107 11.01 -9.90 -9.69
CA PRO A 107 12.45 -10.08 -9.84
C PRO A 107 13.31 -9.22 -8.89
N HIS A 108 12.74 -8.19 -8.28
CA HIS A 108 13.43 -7.34 -7.31
C HIS A 108 13.44 -7.94 -5.89
N GLN A 109 12.76 -9.07 -5.62
CA GLN A 109 12.62 -9.59 -4.25
C GLN A 109 13.98 -9.84 -3.57
N ASP A 110 14.93 -10.45 -4.27
CA ASP A 110 16.28 -10.68 -3.73
C ASP A 110 17.01 -9.36 -3.36
N VAL A 111 16.72 -8.27 -4.08
CA VAL A 111 17.26 -6.94 -3.79
C VAL A 111 16.59 -6.36 -2.54
N LEU A 112 15.28 -6.52 -2.41
CA LEU A 112 14.51 -6.06 -1.24
C LEU A 112 14.87 -6.82 0.03
N ASP A 113 15.13 -8.12 -0.08
CA ASP A 113 15.57 -8.95 1.05
C ASP A 113 16.94 -8.46 1.55
N LYS A 114 17.88 -8.17 0.63
CA LYS A 114 19.18 -7.57 0.97
C LYS A 114 19.05 -6.17 1.55
N TRP A 115 18.13 -5.35 1.03
CA TRP A 115 17.84 -4.02 1.56
C TRP A 115 17.39 -4.11 3.02
N THR A 116 16.39 -4.93 3.30
CA THR A 116 15.84 -5.09 4.66
C THR A 116 16.81 -5.74 5.63
N ALA A 117 17.74 -6.56 5.14
CA ALA A 117 18.87 -7.10 5.91
C ALA A 117 19.98 -6.06 6.19
N GLY A 118 19.95 -4.89 5.53
CA GLY A 118 20.98 -3.85 5.64
C GLY A 118 22.27 -4.17 4.88
N GLU A 119 22.20 -5.07 3.90
CA GLU A 119 23.37 -5.57 3.15
C GLU A 119 23.75 -4.69 1.96
N ILE A 120 22.83 -3.84 1.49
CA ILE A 120 23.03 -2.96 0.33
C ILE A 120 22.75 -1.51 0.68
N SER A 121 23.43 -0.59 -0.01
CA SER A 121 23.19 0.84 0.15
C SER A 121 21.93 1.30 -0.60
N GLU A 122 21.45 2.51 -0.31
CA GLU A 122 20.36 3.13 -1.07
C GLU A 122 20.70 3.21 -2.57
N LYS A 123 21.94 3.57 -2.89
CA LYS A 123 22.41 3.64 -4.27
C LYS A 123 22.29 2.28 -4.97
N ASP A 124 22.64 1.20 -4.27
CA ASP A 124 22.58 -0.16 -4.81
C ASP A 124 21.13 -0.61 -4.99
N LEU A 125 20.24 -0.27 -4.05
CA LEU A 125 18.79 -0.51 -4.18
C LEU A 125 18.27 0.16 -5.45
N LEU A 126 18.48 1.47 -5.59
CA LEU A 126 17.99 2.26 -6.73
C LEU A 126 18.52 1.76 -8.07
N SER A 127 19.81 1.41 -8.12
CA SER A 127 20.44 0.88 -9.32
C SER A 127 19.94 -0.52 -9.66
N SER A 128 19.76 -1.39 -8.68
CA SER A 128 19.39 -2.80 -8.89
C SER A 128 17.91 -2.98 -9.25
N THR A 129 17.05 -2.04 -8.83
CA THR A 129 15.63 -2.03 -9.20
C THR A 129 15.31 -1.13 -10.38
N ASP A 130 16.32 -0.46 -10.94
CA ASP A 130 16.18 0.56 -11.99
C ASP A 130 15.04 1.56 -11.68
N TRP A 131 15.07 2.10 -10.46
CA TRP A 131 13.95 2.82 -9.84
C TRP A 131 13.32 3.88 -10.74
N TRP A 132 14.15 4.73 -11.35
CA TRP A 132 13.67 5.81 -12.20
C TRP A 132 12.96 5.28 -13.46
N HIS A 133 13.50 4.24 -14.09
CA HIS A 133 12.91 3.69 -15.31
C HIS A 133 11.67 2.82 -15.03
N GLU A 134 11.66 2.13 -13.89
CA GLU A 134 10.58 1.23 -13.52
C GLU A 134 9.41 1.92 -12.84
N TRP A 135 9.69 2.92 -11.98
CA TRP A 135 8.68 3.63 -11.23
C TRP A 135 8.42 5.05 -11.74
N GLY A 136 9.48 5.82 -12.03
CA GLY A 136 9.35 7.16 -12.62
C GLY A 136 8.96 8.28 -11.65
N PHE A 137 8.97 8.03 -10.34
CA PHE A 137 8.75 9.05 -9.31
C PHE A 137 10.02 9.32 -8.50
N ASP A 138 10.09 10.51 -7.87
CA ASP A 138 11.19 10.86 -6.96
C ASP A 138 11.25 9.87 -5.79
N TYR A 139 12.42 9.25 -5.60
CA TYR A 139 12.66 8.32 -4.52
C TYR A 139 12.50 8.96 -3.13
N ASN A 140 12.76 10.26 -3.00
CA ASN A 140 12.64 10.97 -1.72
C ASN A 140 11.21 10.92 -1.14
N LEU A 141 10.20 10.65 -1.95
CA LEU A 141 8.83 10.45 -1.49
C LEU A 141 8.66 9.15 -0.69
N TYR A 142 9.45 8.11 -1.03
CA TYR A 142 9.37 6.76 -0.45
C TYR A 142 10.51 6.46 0.51
N LYS A 143 11.57 7.29 0.49
CA LYS A 143 12.81 7.09 1.25
C LYS A 143 12.55 6.84 2.72
N ASP A 144 11.72 7.65 3.36
CA ASP A 144 11.44 7.52 4.79
C ASP A 144 10.82 6.15 5.11
N ILE A 145 9.90 5.66 4.28
CA ILE A 145 9.27 4.33 4.43
C ILE A 145 10.32 3.23 4.26
N LEU A 146 11.14 3.31 3.21
CA LEU A 146 12.16 2.30 2.92
C LEU A 146 13.30 2.27 3.94
N ASP A 147 13.73 3.42 4.44
CA ASP A 147 14.70 3.49 5.52
C ASP A 147 14.10 2.89 6.81
N PHE A 148 12.84 3.21 7.12
CA PHE A 148 12.17 2.64 8.28
C PHE A 148 12.07 1.10 8.19
N THR A 149 11.80 0.54 7.02
CA THR A 149 11.75 -0.92 6.85
C THR A 149 13.12 -1.56 7.00
N ARG A 150 14.18 -0.97 6.46
CA ARG A 150 15.56 -1.45 6.68
C ARG A 150 15.94 -1.39 8.15
N ASP A 151 15.79 -0.22 8.77
CA ASP A 151 16.29 0.04 10.12
C ASP A 151 15.59 -0.84 11.18
N ASN A 152 14.35 -1.26 10.90
CA ASN A 152 13.57 -2.16 11.75
C ASN A 152 13.49 -3.61 11.23
N LYS A 153 14.21 -3.94 10.14
CA LYS A 153 14.22 -5.27 9.50
C LYS A 153 12.82 -5.79 9.14
N ILE A 154 11.94 -4.88 8.71
CA ILE A 154 10.59 -5.19 8.25
C ILE A 154 10.71 -5.66 6.79
N PRO A 155 10.26 -6.88 6.44
CA PRO A 155 10.33 -7.37 5.06
C PRO A 155 9.55 -6.46 4.10
N VAL A 156 10.13 -6.19 2.94
CA VAL A 156 9.47 -5.50 1.82
C VAL A 156 9.17 -6.52 0.74
N VAL A 157 7.89 -6.65 0.37
CA VAL A 157 7.40 -7.64 -0.60
C VAL A 157 7.09 -6.95 -1.91
N ALA A 158 7.69 -7.42 -3.00
CA ALA A 158 7.40 -6.90 -4.33
C ALA A 158 6.03 -7.37 -4.84
N LEU A 159 5.13 -6.44 -5.13
CA LEU A 159 3.75 -6.75 -5.53
C LEU A 159 3.53 -6.86 -7.04
N ASN A 160 4.42 -6.32 -7.89
CA ASN A 160 4.16 -6.22 -9.33
C ASN A 160 4.75 -7.40 -10.14
N ILE A 161 4.05 -7.89 -11.16
CA ILE A 161 4.45 -9.10 -11.94
C ILE A 161 4.99 -8.75 -13.35
N THR A 162 5.55 -7.55 -13.56
CA THR A 162 6.10 -7.00 -14.83
C THR A 162 5.11 -6.33 -15.80
N ARG A 163 5.60 -5.31 -16.52
CA ARG A 163 4.85 -4.48 -17.52
C ARG A 163 4.24 -5.28 -18.67
N GLY A 164 4.76 -6.48 -18.98
CA GLY A 164 4.22 -7.34 -20.04
C GLY A 164 2.77 -7.77 -19.79
N PHE A 165 2.37 -7.92 -18.52
CA PHE A 165 1.02 -8.30 -18.13
C PHE A 165 0.03 -7.12 -18.11
N GLN A 166 0.52 -5.90 -17.84
CA GLN A 166 -0.29 -4.68 -17.87
C GLN A 166 -0.81 -4.39 -19.30
N LYS A 167 -0.04 -4.73 -20.35
CA LYS A 167 -0.51 -4.65 -21.75
C LYS A 167 -1.66 -5.62 -22.06
N ILE A 168 -1.71 -6.79 -21.42
CA ILE A 168 -2.80 -7.75 -21.59
C ILE A 168 -4.09 -7.22 -20.92
N ILE A 169 -3.96 -6.51 -19.79
CA ILE A 169 -5.10 -5.88 -19.10
C ILE A 169 -5.58 -4.62 -19.82
N SER A 170 -4.67 -3.82 -20.40
CA SER A 170 -5.03 -2.63 -21.21
C SER A 170 -5.77 -2.98 -22.51
N PHE A 171 -5.63 -4.20 -23.04
CA PHE A 171 -6.29 -4.63 -24.27
C PHE A 171 -7.70 -5.20 -24.03
N LEU A 172 -8.05 -5.52 -22.79
CA LEU A 172 -9.33 -6.10 -22.41
C LEU A 172 -10.11 -5.12 -21.53
N SER A 173 -10.76 -4.13 -22.16
CA SER A 173 -11.76 -3.30 -21.51
C SER A 173 -12.94 -4.17 -21.04
N PHE A 174 -12.91 -4.60 -19.78
CA PHE A 174 -14.06 -5.21 -19.09
C PHE A 174 -14.39 -4.43 -17.82
N PRO A 175 -15.68 -4.26 -17.50
CA PRO A 175 -16.11 -3.69 -16.24
C PRO A 175 -15.96 -4.76 -15.14
N SER A 176 -14.83 -4.76 -14.41
CA SER A 176 -14.56 -5.50 -13.13
C SER A 176 -13.05 -5.73 -12.88
N GLY A 177 -12.19 -4.77 -13.25
CA GLY A 177 -10.73 -4.94 -13.19
C GLY A 177 -10.12 -4.88 -11.78
N GLU A 178 -10.79 -4.23 -10.82
CA GLU A 178 -10.26 -3.95 -9.47
C GLU A 178 -10.26 -5.19 -8.57
N ASP A 179 -11.37 -5.94 -8.53
CA ASP A 179 -11.49 -7.16 -7.72
C ASP A 179 -10.46 -8.23 -8.09
N ARG A 180 -10.19 -8.41 -9.40
CA ARG A 180 -9.20 -9.39 -9.86
C ARG A 180 -7.76 -8.98 -9.60
N TYR A 181 -7.49 -7.67 -9.55
CA TYR A 181 -6.17 -7.15 -9.16
C TYR A 181 -5.96 -7.34 -7.66
N LEU A 182 -6.97 -7.07 -6.84
CA LEU A 182 -6.93 -7.32 -5.39
C LEU A 182 -6.84 -8.82 -5.06
N ASP A 183 -7.50 -9.69 -5.82
CA ASP A 183 -7.36 -11.15 -5.71
C ASP A 183 -5.93 -11.60 -6.06
N MET A 184 -5.36 -11.05 -7.13
CA MET A 184 -3.98 -11.33 -7.53
C MET A 184 -3.00 -10.87 -6.45
N LEU A 185 -3.14 -9.64 -5.96
CA LEU A 185 -2.34 -9.13 -4.85
C LEU A 185 -2.51 -10.01 -3.62
N SER A 186 -3.74 -10.33 -3.21
CA SER A 186 -4.02 -11.23 -2.09
C SER A 186 -3.35 -12.60 -2.26
N ALA A 187 -3.29 -13.14 -3.47
CA ALA A 187 -2.58 -14.39 -3.77
C ALA A 187 -1.05 -14.24 -3.66
N ILE A 188 -0.48 -13.14 -4.19
CA ILE A 188 0.96 -12.82 -4.05
C ILE A 188 1.32 -12.69 -2.57
N ILE A 189 0.50 -11.98 -1.81
CA ILE A 189 0.68 -11.72 -0.39
C ILE A 189 0.59 -13.04 0.39
N SER A 190 -0.45 -13.84 0.14
CA SER A 190 -0.65 -15.12 0.81
C SER A 190 0.52 -16.08 0.59
N SER A 191 1.11 -16.10 -0.61
CA SER A 191 2.29 -16.95 -0.92
C SER A 191 3.55 -16.63 -0.11
N HIS A 192 3.66 -15.45 0.49
CA HIS A 192 4.81 -15.04 1.32
C HIS A 192 4.52 -15.07 2.82
N THR A 193 3.29 -15.36 3.24
CA THR A 193 2.90 -15.45 4.65
C THR A 193 2.83 -16.89 5.20
N HIS A 194 3.31 -17.86 4.42
CA HIS A 194 3.30 -19.30 4.73
C HIS A 194 4.69 -19.86 5.03
#